data_AF-A0A1Q4DB78-F1
#
_entry.id   AF-A0A1Q4DB78-F1
#
_cell.length_a   1.000
_cell.length_b   1.000
_cell.length_c   1.000
_cell.angle_alpha   90.00
_cell.angle_beta   90.00
_cell.angle_gamma   90.00
#
_symmetry.space_group_name_H-M   'P 1'
#
loop_
_entity.id
_entity.type
_entity.pdbx_description
1 polymer ?
#
loop_
_entity_poly.entity_id
_entity_poly.type
_entity_poly.pdbx_seq_one_letter_code
_entity_poly.pdbx_strand_id
1 'polypeptide(L)'
;MRHWEAEGLIAPQRDSAGHRRFQIADRYRVAAIIRAKQAGLSLDDIRALLSAGDASSRSAVLSQRRDELLERIGRAQAAVELIETALSCRHGDIAICPNFRGYLVRAADTPS
;
A
#
# COMPACT_ATOMS: atom_id res chain seq x y z
N MET A 1 2.28 -14.22 -17.30
CA MET A 1 1.47 -13.28 -18.11
C MET A 1 0.02 -13.73 -18.26
N ARG A 2 -0.27 -14.99 -18.61
CA ARG A 2 -1.66 -15.49 -18.77
C ARG A 2 -2.61 -15.21 -17.59
N HIS A 3 -2.11 -15.28 -16.35
CA HIS A 3 -2.90 -14.94 -15.16
C HIS A 3 -3.42 -13.49 -15.20
N TRP A 4 -2.56 -12.52 -15.52
CA TRP A 4 -2.95 -11.10 -15.57
C TRP A 4 -3.86 -10.74 -16.74
N GLU A 5 -3.80 -11.52 -17.82
CA GLU A 5 -4.74 -11.41 -18.95
C GLU A 5 -6.13 -11.93 -18.53
N ALA A 6 -6.20 -13.04 -17.78
CA ALA A 6 -7.46 -13.56 -17.24
C ALA A 6 -8.11 -12.59 -16.24
N GLU A 7 -7.30 -11.86 -15.47
CA GLU A 7 -7.74 -10.80 -14.56
C GLU A 7 -8.11 -9.47 -15.28
N GLY A 8 -7.96 -9.41 -16.61
CA GLY A 8 -8.27 -8.23 -17.43
C GLY A 8 -7.27 -7.08 -17.30
N LEU A 9 -6.11 -7.29 -16.67
CA LEU A 9 -5.13 -6.24 -16.37
C LEU A 9 -4.12 -6.00 -17.51
N ILE A 10 -4.00 -6.95 -18.44
CA ILE A 10 -3.24 -6.82 -19.67
C ILE A 10 -4.07 -7.32 -20.86
N ALA A 11 -3.97 -6.64 -21.99
CA ALA A 11 -4.61 -7.02 -23.24
C ALA A 11 -3.53 -7.13 -24.34
N PRO A 12 -2.90 -8.30 -24.52
CA PRO A 12 -1.87 -8.47 -25.54
C PRO A 12 -2.47 -8.31 -26.94
N GLN A 13 -1.70 -7.74 -27.86
CA GLN A 13 -2.08 -7.77 -29.27
C GLN A 13 -2.10 -9.22 -29.78
N ARG A 14 -2.94 -9.49 -30.77
CA ARG A 14 -2.96 -10.78 -31.46
C ARG A 14 -2.35 -10.61 -32.84
N ASP A 15 -1.56 -11.58 -33.27
CA ASP A 15 -1.08 -11.62 -34.65
C ASP A 15 -2.18 -12.10 -35.61
N SER A 16 -1.87 -12.08 -36.91
CA SER A 16 -2.78 -12.54 -37.98
C SER A 16 -3.16 -14.02 -37.85
N ALA A 17 -2.40 -14.82 -37.11
CA ALA A 17 -2.69 -16.23 -36.82
C ALA A 17 -3.43 -16.42 -35.47
N GLY A 18 -3.76 -15.34 -34.77
CA GLY A 18 -4.48 -15.36 -33.49
C GLY A 18 -3.61 -15.63 -32.27
N HIS A 19 -2.28 -15.71 -32.40
CA HIS A 19 -1.37 -15.89 -31.27
C HIS A 19 -1.15 -14.58 -30.52
N ARG A 20 -0.94 -14.70 -29.20
CA ARG A 20 -0.72 -13.54 -28.31
C ARG A 20 0.69 -13.00 -28.48
N ARG A 21 0.81 -11.70 -28.74
CA ARG A 21 2.06 -10.94 -28.77
C ARG A 21 2.07 -9.96 -27.61
N PHE A 22 2.89 -10.26 -26.60
CA PHE A 22 3.15 -9.37 -25.48
C PHE A 22 4.19 -8.32 -25.87
N GLN A 23 3.81 -7.06 -25.84
CA GLN A 23 4.68 -5.94 -26.16
C GLN A 23 5.50 -5.51 -24.94
N ILE A 24 6.48 -4.64 -25.16
CA ILE A 24 7.28 -4.04 -24.09
C ILE A 24 6.38 -3.39 -23.03
N ALA A 25 5.34 -2.67 -23.46
CA ALA A 25 4.36 -2.04 -22.57
C ALA A 25 3.66 -3.04 -21.64
N ASP A 26 3.37 -4.26 -22.10
CA ASP A 26 2.73 -5.29 -21.27
C ASP A 26 3.66 -5.77 -20.15
N ARG A 27 4.97 -5.80 -20.42
CA ARG A 27 5.97 -6.12 -19.38
C ARG A 27 6.02 -5.06 -18.30
N TYR A 28 5.98 -3.78 -18.67
CA TYR A 28 5.93 -2.68 -17.70
C TYR A 28 4.62 -2.66 -16.91
N ARG A 29 3.48 -2.97 -17.54
CA ARG A 29 2.21 -3.16 -16.81
C ARG A 29 2.30 -4.27 -15.78
N VAL A 30 2.86 -5.43 -16.15
CA VAL A 30 3.07 -6.55 -15.21
C VAL A 30 4.01 -6.16 -14.07
N ALA A 31 5.10 -5.44 -14.36
CA ALA A 31 6.00 -4.95 -13.33
C ALA A 31 5.28 -4.01 -12.35
N ALA A 32 4.45 -3.08 -12.86
CA ALA A 32 3.65 -2.19 -12.03
C ALA A 32 2.65 -2.97 -11.14
N ILE A 33 1.96 -3.98 -11.69
CA ILE A 33 1.04 -4.85 -10.93
C ILE A 33 1.76 -5.54 -9.76
N ILE A 34 2.93 -6.13 -10.03
CA ILE A 34 3.70 -6.84 -9.00
C ILE A 34 4.15 -5.88 -7.90
N ARG A 35 4.66 -4.71 -8.26
CA ARG A 35 5.10 -3.69 -7.29
C ARG A 35 3.94 -3.14 -6.47
N ALA A 36 2.79 -2.89 -7.10
CA ALA A 36 1.59 -2.44 -6.41
C ALA A 36 1.08 -3.51 -5.41
N LYS A 37 1.04 -4.79 -5.79
CA LYS A 37 0.69 -5.88 -4.86
C LYS A 37 1.66 -5.97 -3.68
N GLN A 38 2.97 -5.83 -3.93
CA GLN A 38 3.98 -5.81 -2.87
C GLN A 38 3.81 -4.62 -1.91
N ALA A 39 3.34 -3.48 -2.42
CA ALA A 39 2.98 -2.31 -1.63
C ALA A 39 1.62 -2.46 -0.90
N GLY A 40 0.94 -3.60 -1.07
CA GLY A 40 -0.33 -3.88 -0.40
C GLY A 40 -1.57 -3.29 -1.07
N LEU A 41 -1.45 -2.82 -2.33
CA LEU A 41 -2.61 -2.36 -3.10
C LEU A 41 -3.49 -3.53 -3.51
N SER A 42 -4.80 -3.30 -3.48
CA SER A 42 -5.80 -4.26 -3.95
C SER A 42 -5.78 -4.37 -5.48
N LEU A 43 -6.41 -5.42 -6.02
CA LEU A 43 -6.58 -5.55 -7.47
C LEU A 43 -7.40 -4.38 -8.07
N ASP A 44 -8.35 -3.83 -7.31
CA ASP A 44 -9.15 -2.68 -7.78
C ASP A 44 -8.31 -1.41 -7.86
N ASP A 45 -7.40 -1.18 -6.91
CA ASP A 45 -6.45 -0.06 -6.97
C ASP A 45 -5.52 -0.19 -8.17
N ILE A 46 -5.10 -1.42 -8.45
CA ILE A 46 -4.26 -1.73 -9.62
C ILE A 46 -5.03 -1.51 -10.92
N ARG A 47 -6.33 -1.85 -10.98
CA ARG A 47 -7.19 -1.53 -12.13
C ARG A 47 -7.29 -0.02 -12.34
N ALA A 48 -7.49 0.74 -11.26
CA ALA A 48 -7.53 2.20 -11.34
C ALA A 48 -6.19 2.80 -11.82
N LEU A 49 -5.06 2.27 -11.33
CA LEU A 49 -3.71 2.66 -11.77
C LEU A 49 -3.49 2.42 -13.27
N LEU A 50 -3.99 1.29 -13.78
CA LEU A 50 -3.79 0.86 -15.16
C LEU A 50 -4.85 1.38 -16.15
N SER A 51 -5.95 1.95 -15.65
CA SER A 51 -7.00 2.52 -16.49
C SER A 51 -6.45 3.63 -17.37
N ALA A 52 -6.60 3.46 -18.68
CA ALA A 52 -5.98 4.31 -19.71
C ALA A 52 -6.82 5.54 -20.08
N GLY A 53 -7.99 5.74 -19.48
CA GLY A 53 -9.01 6.66 -19.98
C GLY A 53 -8.91 8.12 -19.50
N ASP A 54 -8.45 8.37 -18.27
CA ASP A 54 -8.35 9.72 -17.73
C ASP A 54 -7.26 9.81 -16.65
N ALA A 55 -6.22 10.61 -16.94
CA ALA A 55 -5.11 10.84 -16.01
C ALA A 55 -5.56 11.53 -14.72
N SER A 56 -6.60 12.35 -14.78
CA SER A 56 -7.15 13.06 -13.61
C SER A 56 -7.85 12.08 -12.66
N SER A 57 -8.78 11.27 -13.18
CA SER A 57 -9.47 10.21 -12.41
C SER A 57 -8.48 9.22 -11.78
N ARG A 58 -7.45 8.80 -12.53
CA ARG A 58 -6.38 7.95 -11.98
C ARG A 58 -5.64 8.64 -10.83
N SER A 59 -5.29 9.91 -10.98
CA SER A 59 -4.55 10.66 -9.96
C SER A 59 -5.36 10.87 -8.68
N ALA A 60 -6.68 11.07 -8.81
CA ALA A 60 -7.60 11.18 -7.68
C ALA A 60 -7.65 9.87 -6.87
N VAL A 61 -7.88 8.73 -7.54
CA VAL A 61 -7.91 7.41 -6.87
C VAL A 61 -6.58 7.10 -6.19
N LEU A 62 -5.46 7.30 -6.88
CA LEU A 62 -4.14 7.03 -6.31
C LEU A 62 -3.80 7.96 -5.13
N SER A 63 -4.26 9.22 -5.16
CA SER A 63 -4.07 10.15 -4.04
C SER A 63 -4.86 9.70 -2.82
N GLN A 64 -6.12 9.32 -2.99
CA GLN A 64 -6.93 8.77 -1.90
C GLN A 64 -6.27 7.52 -1.30
N ARG A 65 -5.81 6.58 -2.14
CA ARG A 65 -5.12 5.37 -1.65
C ARG A 65 -3.79 5.66 -0.96
N ARG A 66 -3.04 6.63 -1.46
CA ARG A 66 -1.83 7.11 -0.78
C ARG A 66 -2.16 7.62 0.61
N ASP A 67 -3.22 8.41 0.75
CA ASP A 67 -3.59 9.00 2.04
C ASP A 67 -4.04 7.91 3.03
N GLU A 68 -4.84 6.94 2.59
CA GLU A 68 -5.19 5.75 3.39
C GLU A 68 -3.97 4.93 3.83
N LEU A 69 -2.95 4.81 2.95
CA LEU A 69 -1.70 4.14 3.29
C LEU A 69 -0.89 4.95 4.31
N LEU A 70 -0.83 6.27 4.17
CA LEU A 70 -0.15 7.15 5.12
C LEU A 70 -0.79 7.08 6.52
N GLU A 71 -2.13 7.06 6.60
CA GLU A 71 -2.84 6.87 7.87
C GLU A 71 -2.50 5.52 8.51
N ARG A 72 -2.46 4.44 7.71
CA ARG A 72 -2.06 3.12 8.20
C ARG A 72 -0.61 3.09 8.69
N ILE A 73 0.29 3.75 7.98
CA ILE A 73 1.70 3.90 8.38
C ILE A 73 1.79 4.67 9.70
N GLY A 74 1.07 5.78 9.84
CA GLY A 74 1.05 6.57 11.08
C GLY A 74 0.60 5.74 12.28
N ARG A 75 -0.49 4.97 12.13
CA ARG A 75 -0.96 4.05 13.18
C ARG A 75 0.06 2.95 13.50
N ALA A 76 0.70 2.37 12.48
CA ALA A 76 1.72 1.35 12.69
C ALA A 76 2.97 1.92 13.39
N GLN A 77 3.40 3.12 13.03
CA GLN A 77 4.52 3.82 13.67
C GLN A 77 4.22 4.14 15.14
N ALA A 78 3.02 4.64 15.44
CA ALA A 78 2.58 4.87 16.82
C ALA A 78 2.58 3.57 17.64
N ALA A 79 2.11 2.47 17.06
CA ALA A 79 2.15 1.16 17.73
C ALA A 79 3.59 0.67 17.97
N VAL A 80 4.51 0.87 17.02
CA VAL A 80 5.93 0.55 17.21
C VAL A 80 6.53 1.39 18.33
N GLU A 81 6.28 2.70 18.37
CA GLU A 81 6.79 3.57 19.44
C GLU A 81 6.29 3.16 20.84
N LEU A 82 5.01 2.78 20.94
CA LEU A 82 4.43 2.21 22.17
C LEU A 82 5.20 0.95 22.60
N ILE A 83 5.44 0.02 21.66
CA ILE A 83 6.13 -1.25 21.93
C ILE A 83 7.60 -0.98 22.32
N GLU A 84 8.31 -0.12 21.61
CA GLU A 84 9.69 0.24 21.94
C GLU A 84 9.81 0.91 23.30
N THR A 85 8.88 1.80 23.64
CA THR A 85 8.80 2.42 24.96
C THR A 85 8.58 1.36 26.05
N ALA A 86 7.69 0.40 25.81
CA ALA A 86 7.45 -0.71 26.71
C ALA A 86 8.69 -1.61 26.88
N LEU A 87 9.37 -1.96 25.79
CA LEU A 87 10.60 -2.77 25.81
C LEU A 87 11.77 -2.08 26.53
N SER A 88 11.82 -0.75 26.51
CA SER A 88 12.82 0.03 27.25
C SER A 88 12.58 0.04 28.77
N CYS A 89 11.40 -0.42 29.22
CA CYS A 89 11.04 -0.46 30.63
C CYS A 89 11.81 -1.57 31.37
N ARG A 90 12.41 -1.23 32.51
CA ARG A 90 13.06 -2.20 33.41
C ARG A 90 12.25 -2.48 34.68
N HIS A 91 11.07 -1.88 34.82
CA HIS A 91 10.20 -2.08 35.97
C HIS A 91 9.38 -3.37 35.79
N GLY A 92 9.14 -4.10 36.89
CA GLY A 92 8.34 -5.32 36.88
C GLY A 92 6.85 -5.08 36.55
N ASP A 93 6.39 -3.84 36.72
CA ASP A 93 5.10 -3.36 36.22
C ASP A 93 5.35 -2.15 35.31
N ILE A 94 4.84 -2.23 34.07
CA ILE A 94 4.97 -1.15 33.10
C ILE A 94 4.15 0.08 33.51
N ALA A 95 3.07 -0.11 34.27
CA ALA A 95 2.20 0.96 34.72
C ALA A 95 2.88 1.89 35.71
N ILE A 96 4.01 1.52 36.34
CA ILE A 96 4.81 2.40 37.20
C ILE A 96 5.99 3.07 36.48
N CYS A 97 6.24 2.74 35.21
CA CYS A 97 7.34 3.29 34.44
C CYS A 97 7.08 4.76 34.07
N PRO A 98 7.93 5.71 34.52
CA PRO A 98 7.74 7.13 34.21
C PRO A 98 7.78 7.42 32.71
N ASN A 99 8.67 6.73 31.98
CA ASN A 99 8.79 6.89 30.52
C ASN A 99 7.51 6.45 29.79
N PHE A 100 6.97 5.29 30.19
CA PHE A 100 5.74 4.76 29.60
C PHE A 100 4.52 5.64 29.90
N ARG A 101 4.38 6.11 31.15
CA ARG A 101 3.34 7.08 31.51
C ARG A 101 3.46 8.37 30.69
N GLY A 102 4.67 8.90 30.56
CA GLY A 102 4.93 10.11 29.77
C GLY A 102 4.59 9.95 28.30
N TYR A 103 4.89 8.78 27.71
CA TYR A 103 4.47 8.43 26.35
C TYR A 103 2.94 8.44 26.23
N LEU A 104 2.21 7.78 27.14
CA LEU A 104 0.74 7.70 27.07
C LEU A 104 0.06 9.09 27.14
N VAL A 105 0.58 10.00 27.95
CA VAL A 105 0.07 11.38 28.02
C VAL A 105 0.26 12.09 26.67
N ARG A 106 1.46 12.02 26.08
CA ARG A 106 1.76 12.65 24.78
C ARG A 106 0.94 12.03 23.63
N ALA A 107 0.75 10.72 23.66
CA ALA A 107 -0.04 10.01 22.65
C ALA A 107 -1.53 10.40 22.72
N ALA A 108 -2.06 10.68 23.91
CA ALA A 108 -3.45 11.14 24.08
C ALA A 108 -3.69 12.56 23.54
N ASP A 109 -2.66 13.40 23.50
CA ASP A 109 -2.75 14.79 23.02
C ASP A 109 -2.58 14.93 21.49
N THR A 110 -2.23 13.85 20.78
CA THR A 110 -2.06 13.87 19.33
C THR A 110 -3.40 13.56 18.64
N PRO A 111 -4.07 14.53 17.98
CA PRO A 111 -5.31 14.23 17.26
C PRO A 111 -5.01 13.28 16.09
N SER A 112 -5.83 12.23 15.96
CA SER A 112 -5.81 11.30 14.82
C SER A 112 -6.27 11.96 13.53
#